data_AF-A0AAD7BEQ0-F1
#
_entry.id   AF-A0AAD7BEQ0-F1
#
_cell.length_a   1.000
_cell.length_b   1.000
_cell.length_c   1.000
_cell.angle_alpha   90.00
_cell.angle_beta   90.00
_cell.angle_gamma   90.00
#
_symmetry.space_group_name_H-M   'P 1'
#
loop_
_entity.id
_entity.type
_entity.pdbx_description
1 polymer ?
#
loop_
_entity_poly.entity_id
_entity_poly.type
_entity_poly.pdbx_seq_one_letter_code
_entity_poly.pdbx_strand_id
1 'polypeptide(L)' 'QCTPETRKELLEKLELWALDKSPNSSPIFWLSGMAGTGKSTVAYTLCKWLQGHKKFGALFFCSR' A
#
# COMPACT_ATOMS: atom_id res chain seq x y z
N GLN A 1 7.21 -8.65 -2.31
CA GLN A 1 6.50 -8.37 -1.04
C GLN A 1 7.52 -7.91 -0.01
N CYS A 2 7.15 -7.06 0.95
CA CYS A 2 8.03 -6.62 2.03
C CYS A 2 8.53 -7.86 2.79
N THR A 3 9.79 -7.82 3.22
CA THR A 3 10.32 -8.88 4.08
C THR A 3 9.59 -8.84 5.43
N PRO A 4 9.40 -9.98 6.09
CA PRO A 4 8.81 -10.03 7.42
C PRO A 4 9.50 -9.03 8.35
N GLU A 5 8.73 -8.46 9.27
CA GLU A 5 9.22 -7.49 10.26
C GLU A 5 9.72 -6.15 9.73
N THR A 6 9.65 -5.88 8.42
CA THR A 6 10.05 -4.59 7.85
C THR A 6 8.84 -3.73 7.49
N ARG A 7 9.01 -2.41 7.57
CA ARG A 7 8.00 -1.42 7.14
C ARG A 7 6.62 -1.61 7.80
N LYS A 8 6.55 -2.24 8.98
CA LYS A 8 5.29 -2.55 9.68
C LYS A 8 4.43 -1.32 9.92
N GLU A 9 5.01 -0.28 10.51
CA GLU A 9 4.29 0.96 10.82
C GLU A 9 3.72 1.62 9.56
N LEU A 10 4.47 1.57 8.45
CA LEU A 10 4.00 2.09 7.17
C LEU A 10 2.87 1.26 6.59
N LEU A 11 2.96 -0.08 6.66
CA LEU A 11 1.92 -0.99 6.19
C LEU A 11 0.65 -0.82 7.03
N GLU A 12 0.75 -0.75 8.34
CA GLU A 12 -0.39 -0.51 9.24
C GLU A 12 -1.07 0.82 8.92
N LYS A 13 -0.30 1.89 8.71
CA LYS A 13 -0.85 3.18 8.28
C LYS A 13 -1.58 3.10 6.93
N LEU A 14 -1.04 2.35 5.98
CA LEU A 14 -1.65 2.14 4.66
C LEU A 14 -2.94 1.31 4.75
N GLU A 15 -2.96 0.29 5.61
CA GLU A 15 -4.13 -0.56 5.86
C GLU A 15 -5.27 0.26 6.49
N LEU A 16 -4.96 1.06 7.52
CA LEU A 16 -5.92 1.98 8.14
C LEU A 16 -6.46 2.98 7.13
N TRP A 17 -5.58 3.60 6.34
CA TRP A 17 -5.97 4.52 5.27
C TRP A 17 -6.90 3.85 4.25
N ALA A 18 -6.57 2.64 3.78
CA ALA A 18 -7.34 1.95 2.76
C ALA A 18 -8.72 1.46 3.26
N LEU A 19 -8.90 1.32 4.57
CA LEU A 19 -10.16 0.92 5.19
C LEU A 19 -11.00 2.10 5.70
N ASP A 20 -10.45 3.31 5.73
CA ASP A 20 -11.14 4.49 6.25
C ASP A 20 -12.25 4.95 5.28
N LYS A 21 -13.50 4.73 5.71
CA LYS A 21 -14.72 5.12 4.98
C LYS A 21 -15.30 6.47 5.44
N SER A 22 -14.59 7.20 6.30
CA SER A 22 -15.06 8.50 6.75
C SER A 22 -15.14 9.47 5.56
N PRO A 23 -16.10 10.41 5.55
CA PRO A 23 -16.22 11.39 4.47
C PRO A 23 -15.01 12.35 4.39
N ASN A 24 -14.16 12.37 5.42
CA ASN A 24 -12.96 13.20 5.50
C ASN A 24 -11.68 12.42 5.17
N SER A 25 -11.77 11.13 4.81
CA SER A 25 -10.58 10.33 4.50
C SER A 25 -9.97 10.77 3.16
N SER A 26 -8.65 10.85 3.11
CA SER A 26 -7.95 11.21 1.88
C SER A 26 -8.13 10.10 0.84
N PRO A 27 -8.68 10.34 -0.36
CA PRO A 27 -8.90 9.29 -1.35
C PRO A 27 -7.60 8.81 -2.03
N ILE A 28 -6.49 9.53 -1.83
CA ILE A 28 -5.19 9.26 -2.44
C ILE A 28 -4.12 9.21 -1.36
N PHE A 29 -3.32 8.15 -1.35
CA PHE A 29 -2.10 8.05 -0.55
C PHE A 29 -0.87 8.24 -1.43
N TRP A 30 -0.02 9.20 -1.08
CA TRP A 30 1.22 9.45 -1.80
C TRP A 30 2.42 8.86 -1.07
N LEU A 31 3.03 7.81 -1.64
CA LEU A 31 4.25 7.20 -1.13
C LEU A 31 5.47 7.69 -1.91
N SER A 32 6.24 8.62 -1.34
CA SER A 32 7.46 9.17 -1.94
C SER A 32 8.73 8.64 -1.26
N GLY A 33 9.86 8.77 -1.95
CA GLY A 33 11.17 8.36 -1.45
C GLY A 33 12.17 8.09 -2.57
N MET A 34 13.44 7.93 -2.21
CA MET A 34 14.54 7.69 -3.15
C MET A 34 14.30 6.46 -4.04
N ALA A 35 14.82 6.47 -5.27
CA ALA A 35 14.79 5.29 -6.14
C ALA A 35 15.43 4.07 -5.45
N GLY A 36 14.95 2.86 -5.77
CA GLY A 36 15.49 1.63 -5.18
C GLY A 36 15.06 1.33 -3.73
N THR A 37 14.31 2.20 -3.05
CA THR A 37 13.89 2.00 -1.64
C THR A 37 12.72 1.03 -1.43
N GLY A 38 12.27 0.35 -2.49
CA GLY A 38 11.21 -0.67 -2.39
C GLY A 38 9.78 -0.11 -2.29
N LYS A 39 9.51 1.13 -2.74
CA LYS A 39 8.15 1.70 -2.78
C LYS A 39 7.14 0.80 -3.52
N SER A 40 7.53 0.28 -4.69
CA SER A 40 6.75 -0.70 -5.45
C SER A 40 6.50 -1.98 -4.66
N THR A 41 7.48 -2.42 -3.86
CA THR A 41 7.37 -3.58 -2.97
C THR A 41 6.34 -3.35 -1.85
N VAL A 42 6.28 -2.15 -1.28
CA VAL A 42 5.26 -1.76 -0.29
C VAL A 42 3.87 -1.78 -0.93
N ALA A 43 3.69 -1.14 -2.09
CA ALA A 43 2.41 -1.14 -2.81
C ALA A 43 1.93 -2.56 -3.15
N TYR A 44 2.83 -3.42 -3.62
CA TYR A 44 2.52 -4.82 -3.89
C TYR A 44 2.07 -5.59 -2.63
N THR A 45 2.70 -5.30 -1.49
CA THR A 45 2.36 -5.94 -0.20
C THR A 45 0.98 -5.54 0.27
N LEU A 46 0.66 -4.25 0.21
CA LEU A 46 -0.68 -3.74 0.52
C LEU A 46 -1.73 -4.37 -0.40
N CYS A 47 -1.47 -4.50 -1.70
CA CYS A 47 -2.42 -5.11 -2.64
C CYS A 47 -2.68 -6.59 -2.33
N LYS A 48 -1.63 -7.36 -1.99
CA LYS A 48 -1.79 -8.75 -1.55
C LYS A 48 -2.67 -8.84 -0.31
N TRP A 49 -2.48 -7.94 0.66
CA TRP A 49 -3.33 -7.86 1.84
C TRP A 49 -4.78 -7.51 1.46
N LEU A 50 -5.01 -6.46 0.69
CA LEU A 50 -6.35 -6.06 0.21
C LEU A 50 -7.05 -7.16 -0.59
N GLN A 51 -6.30 -7.96 -1.34
CA GLN A 51 -6.83 -9.10 -2.10
C GLN A 51 -7.38 -10.17 -1.15
N GLY A 52 -6.66 -10.50 -0.08
CA GLY A 52 -7.14 -11.40 0.98
C GLY A 52 -8.38 -10.87 1.70
N HIS A 53 -8.51 -9.55 1.83
CA HIS A 53 -9.66 -8.88 2.45
C HIS A 53 -10.82 -8.56 1.49
N LYS A 54 -10.76 -9.00 0.21
CA LYS A 54 -11.77 -8.72 -0.83
C LYS A 54 -12.03 -7.21 -1.02
N LYS A 55 -10.99 -6.40 -0.87
CA LYS A 55 -11.00 -4.93 -1.04
C LYS A 55 -10.10 -4.44 -2.17
N PHE A 56 -9.40 -5.35 -2.83
CA PHE A 56 -8.53 -5.03 -3.95
C PHE A 56 -9.34 -4.68 -5.21
N GLY A 57 -9.09 -3.50 -5.78
CA GLY A 57 -9.64 -3.09 -7.07
C GLY A 57 -8.71 -3.43 -8.21
N ALA A 58 -7.55 -2.75 -8.27
CA ALA A 58 -6.55 -2.96 -9.30
C ALA A 58 -5.16 -2.52 -8.81
N LEU A 59 -4.11 -3.00 -9.49
CA LEU A 59 -2.72 -2.58 -9.31
C LEU A 59 -2.07 -2.47 -10.68
N PHE A 60 -1.46 -1.32 -10.96
CA PHE A 60 -0.75 -1.08 -12.21
C PHE A 60 0.72 -0.84 -11.89
N PHE A 61 1.61 -1.49 -12.65
CA PHE A 61 3.04 -1.21 -12.64
C PHE A 61 3.44 -0.70 -14.01
N CYS A 62 4.09 0.45 -14.05
CA CYS A 62 4.78 0.89 -15.25
C CYS A 62 6.10 0.13 -15.35
N SER A 63 6.16 -0.86 -16.23
CA SER A 63 7.43 -1.34 -16.78
C SER A 63 7.92 -0.36 -17.84
N ARG A 64 9.24 -0.24 -17.98
CA ARG A 64 9.85 0.48 -19.11
C ARG A 64 9.80 -0.37 -20.36
#